data_AF-A0AB39W6S4-F1
#
_entry.id   AF-A0AB39W6S4-F1
#
_cell.length_a   1.000
_cell.length_b   1.000
_cell.length_c   1.000
_cell.angle_alpha   90.00
_cell.angle_beta   90.00
_cell.angle_gamma   90.00
#
_symmetry.space_group_name_H-M   'P 1'
#
loop_
_entity.id
_entity.type
_entity.pdbx_description
1 polymer ?
#
loop_
_entity_poly.entity_id
_entity_poly.type
_entity_poly.pdbx_seq_one_letter_code
_entity_poly.pdbx_strand_id
1 'polypeptide(L)'
;MWKIDLSYREEFQTTFDRLYEKKQVLQTSRPLPNIALNKIKESLSIEWTYNSNSIEGNTLSLRETQMVLQEGITIKGKSLREHFETHNHDKAIDYLFSIVNDDYVLRSIDILSLHGLVLRSIEDDFAGRLRNGGVRISGANFVQPNANKVSDLLDELIDFINTNPLGLNDIELAAIFHHKLVWIHPFFDGNGRTVRLAMNLLLMRCGFPPAIILKNDRKKYYEALNQANGGNYQKMTLLMCQALERTLNIYLNALPGNDNEYIEISNLVQEPGMAYGQEYISLLARQGKIDAYKEGRNWLTTREAVENYMTTRKRKR
;
A
#
# COMPACT_ATOMS: atom_id res chain seq x y z
N MET A 1 -25.50 3.67 3.18
CA MET A 1 -24.43 3.21 4.10
C MET A 1 -23.84 1.91 3.59
N TRP A 2 -22.53 1.86 3.42
CA TRP A 2 -21.85 0.70 2.86
C TRP A 2 -21.83 -0.49 3.80
N LYS A 3 -22.04 -1.70 3.26
CA LYS A 3 -21.84 -2.94 4.02
C LYS A 3 -20.34 -3.17 4.23
N ILE A 4 -19.91 -3.13 5.48
CA ILE A 4 -18.52 -3.33 5.89
C ILE A 4 -18.52 -4.36 7.02
N ASP A 5 -18.03 -5.56 6.73
CA ASP A 5 -17.83 -6.62 7.71
C ASP A 5 -16.45 -6.44 8.37
N LEU A 6 -16.47 -6.25 9.68
CA LEU A 6 -15.30 -6.00 10.53
C LEU A 6 -15.04 -7.17 11.51
N SER A 7 -15.63 -8.34 11.27
CA SER A 7 -15.45 -9.53 12.11
C SER A 7 -13.99 -10.00 12.25
N TYR A 8 -13.12 -9.62 11.32
CA TYR A 8 -11.69 -9.95 11.36
C TYR A 8 -10.88 -9.13 12.39
N ARG A 9 -11.46 -8.10 13.00
CA ARG A 9 -10.74 -7.17 13.89
C ARG A 9 -10.03 -7.87 15.05
N GLU A 10 -10.74 -8.74 15.75
CA GLU A 10 -10.18 -9.47 16.89
C GLU A 10 -8.99 -10.34 16.46
N GLU A 11 -9.09 -10.98 15.29
CA GLU A 11 -8.01 -11.79 14.74
C GLU A 11 -6.75 -10.96 14.43
N PHE A 12 -6.93 -9.70 14.03
CA PHE A 12 -5.85 -8.80 13.58
C PHE A 12 -5.35 -7.86 14.67
N GLN A 13 -5.95 -7.87 15.87
CA GLN A 13 -5.58 -6.95 16.95
C GLN A 13 -4.08 -6.98 17.24
N THR A 14 -3.49 -8.17 17.37
CA THR A 14 -2.04 -8.32 17.61
C THR A 14 -1.17 -7.76 16.48
N THR A 15 -1.66 -7.82 15.24
CA THR A 15 -0.97 -7.27 14.07
C THR A 15 -1.09 -5.74 14.07
N PHE A 16 -2.27 -5.20 14.40
CA PHE A 16 -2.46 -3.77 14.56
C PHE A 16 -1.55 -3.21 15.66
N ASP A 17 -1.59 -3.79 16.85
CA ASP A 17 -0.78 -3.36 18.00
C ASP A 17 0.71 -3.28 17.62
N ARG A 18 1.23 -4.32 16.97
CA ARG A 18 2.62 -4.36 16.48
C ARG A 18 2.94 -3.25 15.47
N LEU A 19 2.03 -2.96 14.54
CA LEU A 19 2.25 -1.88 13.55
C LEU A 19 2.20 -0.49 14.19
N TYR A 20 1.30 -0.26 15.16
CA TYR A 20 1.26 0.99 15.91
C TYR A 20 2.48 1.15 16.82
N GLU A 21 2.97 0.08 17.44
CA GLU A 21 4.21 0.09 18.21
C GLU A 21 5.41 0.44 17.32
N LYS A 22 5.56 -0.22 16.17
CA LYS A 22 6.60 0.12 15.17
C LYS A 22 6.51 1.58 14.72
N LYS A 23 5.29 2.08 14.47
CA LYS A 23 5.06 3.49 14.14
C LYS A 23 5.55 4.41 15.27
N GLN A 24 5.20 4.08 16.51
CA GLN A 24 5.59 4.87 17.68
C GLN A 24 7.12 4.89 17.85
N VAL A 25 7.79 3.75 17.75
CA VAL A 25 9.26 3.67 17.78
C VAL A 25 9.88 4.55 16.69
N LEU A 26 9.34 4.49 15.46
CA LEU A 26 9.82 5.33 14.36
C LEU A 26 9.60 6.83 14.65
N GLN A 27 8.48 7.21 15.24
CA GLN A 27 8.18 8.60 15.60
C GLN A 27 9.11 9.12 16.70
N THR A 28 9.32 8.34 17.77
CA THR A 28 10.18 8.74 18.90
C THR A 28 11.67 8.76 18.55
N SER A 29 12.07 8.05 17.49
CA SER A 29 13.46 8.00 17.02
C SER A 29 13.80 9.12 16.03
N ARG A 30 12.90 10.07 15.78
CA ARG A 30 13.15 11.24 14.94
C ARG A 30 13.95 12.31 15.70
N PRO A 31 14.78 13.13 15.00
CA PRO A 31 15.00 13.10 13.55
C PRO A 31 15.94 11.98 13.13
N LEU A 32 15.60 11.29 12.05
CA LEU A 32 16.53 10.44 11.32
C LEU A 32 17.62 11.31 10.68
N PRO A 33 18.86 10.81 10.50
CA PRO A 33 19.86 11.51 9.70
C PRO A 33 19.30 11.87 8.32
N ASN A 34 19.32 13.16 7.96
CA ASN A 34 18.68 13.66 6.73
C ASN A 34 19.10 12.90 5.46
N ILE A 35 20.38 12.49 5.39
CA ILE A 35 20.92 11.70 4.27
C ILE A 35 20.26 10.32 4.20
N ALA A 36 20.09 9.64 5.34
CA ALA A 36 19.42 8.35 5.39
C ALA A 36 17.94 8.48 4.99
N LEU A 37 17.26 9.49 5.52
CA LEU A 37 15.86 9.77 5.19
C LEU A 37 15.67 10.02 3.68
N ASN A 38 16.53 10.83 3.08
CA ASN A 38 16.47 11.12 1.65
C ASN A 38 16.70 9.87 0.79
N LYS A 39 17.69 9.04 1.13
CA LYS A 39 17.95 7.77 0.44
C LYS A 39 16.78 6.79 0.54
N ILE A 40 16.17 6.67 1.72
CA ILE A 40 14.98 5.84 1.92
C ILE A 40 13.82 6.36 1.07
N LYS A 41 13.57 7.67 1.11
CA LYS A 41 12.50 8.29 0.32
C LYS A 41 12.69 8.07 -1.17
N GLU A 42 13.90 8.26 -1.68
CA GLU A 42 14.26 8.04 -3.08
C GLU A 42 14.05 6.57 -3.49
N SER A 43 14.60 5.64 -2.71
CA SER A 43 14.45 4.20 -2.96
C SER A 43 12.98 3.75 -2.93
N LEU A 44 12.21 4.18 -1.93
CA LEU A 44 10.79 3.85 -1.81
C LEU A 44 9.96 4.48 -2.94
N SER A 45 10.29 5.69 -3.41
CA SER A 45 9.54 6.35 -4.49
C SER A 45 9.72 5.60 -5.81
N ILE A 46 10.94 5.15 -6.12
CA ILE A 46 11.24 4.30 -7.28
C ILE A 46 10.48 2.98 -7.16
N GLU A 47 10.54 2.32 -6.00
CA GLU A 47 9.88 1.04 -5.76
C GLU A 47 8.35 1.16 -5.85
N TRP A 48 7.79 2.26 -5.33
CA TRP A 48 6.37 2.54 -5.37
C TRP A 48 5.90 2.74 -6.81
N THR A 49 6.58 3.59 -7.58
CA THR A 49 6.31 3.82 -9.00
C THR A 49 6.38 2.53 -9.80
N TYR A 50 7.45 1.74 -9.63
CA TYR A 50 7.61 0.46 -10.28
C TYR A 50 6.45 -0.50 -9.99
N ASN A 51 6.14 -0.73 -8.72
CA ASN A 51 5.11 -1.69 -8.33
C ASN A 51 3.71 -1.23 -8.76
N SER A 52 3.39 0.04 -8.57
CA SER A 52 2.09 0.62 -8.92
C SER A 52 1.83 0.53 -10.43
N ASN A 53 2.81 0.90 -11.26
CA ASN A 53 2.66 0.81 -12.71
C ASN A 53 2.67 -0.64 -13.20
N SER A 54 3.51 -1.51 -12.62
CA SER A 54 3.56 -2.94 -12.96
C SER A 54 2.23 -3.66 -12.72
N ILE A 55 1.47 -3.28 -11.68
CA ILE A 55 0.15 -3.85 -11.39
C ILE A 55 -0.85 -3.56 -12.53
N GLU A 56 -0.72 -2.40 -13.19
CA GLU A 56 -1.54 -2.00 -14.34
C GLU A 56 -1.01 -2.49 -15.69
N GLY A 57 0.15 -3.16 -15.71
CA GLY A 57 0.70 -3.80 -16.91
C GLY A 57 1.91 -3.10 -17.54
N ASN A 58 2.44 -2.04 -16.93
CA ASN A 58 3.71 -1.46 -17.35
C ASN A 58 4.84 -2.50 -17.24
N THR A 59 5.67 -2.59 -18.28
CA THR A 59 6.64 -3.67 -18.45
C THR A 59 8.07 -3.27 -18.09
N LEU A 60 8.32 -2.02 -17.69
CA LEU A 60 9.62 -1.60 -17.18
C LEU A 60 10.00 -2.44 -15.94
N SER A 61 11.24 -2.92 -15.90
CA SER A 61 11.84 -3.52 -14.71
C SER A 61 12.14 -2.44 -13.66
N LEU A 62 12.48 -2.87 -12.43
CA LEU A 62 12.83 -1.93 -11.36
C LEU A 62 14.07 -1.10 -11.75
N ARG A 63 15.08 -1.74 -12.35
CA ARG A 63 16.29 -1.08 -12.83
C ARG A 63 16.00 -0.11 -13.97
N GLU A 64 15.17 -0.50 -14.93
CA GLU A 64 14.74 0.39 -16.01
C GLU A 64 13.94 1.59 -15.47
N THR A 65 13.04 1.36 -14.51
CA THR A 65 12.29 2.42 -13.82
C THR A 65 13.23 3.41 -13.14
N GLN A 66 14.25 2.90 -12.43
CA GLN A 66 15.28 3.73 -11.82
C GLN A 66 16.04 4.56 -12.86
N MET A 67 16.46 3.97 -13.98
CA MET A 67 17.16 4.69 -15.05
C MET A 67 16.29 5.80 -15.66
N VAL A 68 14.99 5.57 -15.85
CA VAL A 68 14.04 6.59 -16.35
C VAL A 68 13.94 7.76 -15.36
N LEU A 69 13.83 7.48 -14.06
CA LEU A 69 13.60 8.52 -13.05
C LEU A 69 14.87 9.30 -12.69
N GLN A 70 16.00 8.63 -12.53
CA GLN A 70 17.24 9.24 -12.06
C GLN A 70 18.10 9.80 -13.20
N GLU A 71 18.21 9.08 -14.32
CA GLU A 71 19.07 9.46 -15.44
C GLU A 71 18.31 10.20 -16.56
N GLY A 72 16.98 10.19 -16.51
CA GLY A 72 16.13 10.85 -17.51
C GLY A 72 16.21 10.22 -18.91
N ILE A 73 16.62 8.95 -19.00
CA ILE A 73 16.82 8.26 -20.28
C ILE A 73 15.58 7.47 -20.71
N THR A 74 15.49 7.18 -22.01
CA THR A 74 14.50 6.25 -22.55
C THR A 74 15.07 4.83 -22.69
N ILE A 75 14.20 3.84 -22.54
CA ILE A 75 14.51 2.42 -22.58
C ILE A 75 14.06 1.85 -23.92
N LYS A 76 15.02 1.29 -24.66
CA LYS A 76 14.78 0.67 -25.96
C LYS A 76 13.74 -0.45 -25.85
N GLY A 77 12.76 -0.44 -26.76
CA GLY A 77 11.72 -1.48 -26.83
C GLY A 77 10.56 -1.30 -25.85
N LYS A 78 10.53 -0.17 -25.12
CA LYS A 78 9.42 0.21 -24.23
C LYS A 78 8.67 1.40 -24.84
N SER A 79 7.35 1.43 -24.66
CA SER A 79 6.52 2.49 -25.25
C SER A 79 6.75 3.84 -24.56
N LEU A 80 6.53 4.96 -25.26
CA LEU A 80 6.57 6.28 -24.62
C LEU A 80 5.53 6.42 -23.50
N ARG A 81 4.35 5.79 -23.66
CA ARG A 81 3.34 5.73 -22.60
C ARG A 81 3.93 5.18 -21.30
N GLU A 82 4.64 4.04 -21.34
CA GLU A 82 5.24 3.45 -20.13
C GLU A 82 6.26 4.37 -19.42
N HIS A 83 6.98 5.20 -20.19
CA HIS A 83 7.90 6.18 -19.64
C HIS A 83 7.14 7.34 -19.00
N PHE A 84 6.10 7.86 -19.65
CA PHE A 84 5.24 8.89 -19.09
C PHE A 84 4.54 8.39 -17.83
N GLU A 85 4.01 7.18 -17.81
CA GLU A 85 3.41 6.59 -16.61
C GLU A 85 4.38 6.54 -15.43
N THR A 86 5.64 6.19 -15.71
CA THR A 86 6.72 6.17 -14.70
C THR A 86 7.00 7.58 -14.17
N HIS A 87 7.26 8.53 -15.07
CA HIS A 87 7.55 9.91 -14.68
C HIS A 87 6.37 10.58 -13.95
N ASN A 88 5.15 10.40 -14.45
CA ASN A 88 3.94 10.96 -13.89
C ASN A 88 3.63 10.46 -12.48
N HIS A 89 3.79 9.15 -12.27
CA HIS A 89 3.55 8.55 -10.95
C HIS A 89 4.56 9.09 -9.93
N ASP A 90 5.83 9.24 -10.31
CA ASP A 90 6.86 9.87 -9.47
C ASP A 90 6.49 11.33 -9.12
N LYS A 91 6.03 12.11 -10.10
CA LYS A 91 5.54 13.49 -9.84
C LYS A 91 4.28 13.53 -8.96
N ALA A 92 3.41 12.52 -9.06
CA ALA A 92 2.26 12.40 -8.19
C ALA A 92 2.68 12.05 -6.74
N ILE A 93 3.76 11.27 -6.55
CA ILE A 93 4.36 11.05 -5.23
C ILE A 93 4.93 12.35 -4.67
N ASP A 94 5.68 13.13 -5.48
CA ASP A 94 6.18 14.44 -5.06
C ASP A 94 5.06 15.37 -4.56
N TYR A 95 3.95 15.43 -5.32
CA TYR A 95 2.76 16.20 -4.95
C TYR A 95 2.10 15.67 -3.67
N LEU A 96 1.99 14.35 -3.52
CA LEU A 96 1.46 13.74 -2.30
C LEU A 96 2.25 14.18 -1.07
N PHE A 97 3.59 14.16 -1.15
CA PHE A 97 4.47 14.62 -0.07
C PHE A 97 4.36 16.12 0.22
N SER A 98 3.94 16.94 -0.75
CA SER A 98 3.82 18.40 -0.55
C SER A 98 2.51 18.81 0.12
N ILE A 99 1.47 17.97 0.05
CA ILE A 99 0.16 18.28 0.63
C ILE A 99 -0.12 17.57 1.95
N VAL A 100 0.54 16.43 2.21
CA VAL A 100 0.30 15.64 3.43
C VAL A 100 0.95 16.30 4.65
N ASN A 101 0.16 16.44 5.71
CA ASN A 101 0.56 16.96 7.02
C ASN A 101 -0.39 16.41 8.09
N ASP A 102 -0.09 16.69 9.36
CA ASP A 102 -0.83 16.13 10.51
C ASP A 102 -2.30 16.58 10.55
N ASP A 103 -2.62 17.78 10.03
CA ASP A 103 -3.97 18.35 9.98
C ASP A 103 -4.69 18.04 8.64
N TYR A 104 -4.16 17.11 7.84
CA TYR A 104 -4.67 16.84 6.51
C TYR A 104 -6.10 16.25 6.52
N VAL A 105 -7.00 16.97 5.86
CA VAL A 105 -8.38 16.53 5.58
C VAL A 105 -8.49 16.17 4.09
N LEU A 106 -9.03 14.98 3.80
CA LEU A 106 -9.20 14.51 2.43
C LEU A 106 -10.27 15.35 1.73
N ARG A 107 -9.96 15.86 0.53
CA ARG A 107 -10.92 16.56 -0.34
C ARG A 107 -10.94 15.92 -1.72
N SER A 108 -12.03 16.16 -2.46
CA SER A 108 -12.20 15.66 -3.83
C SER A 108 -11.10 16.17 -4.76
N ILE A 109 -10.69 17.43 -4.60
CA ILE A 109 -9.61 18.03 -5.38
C ILE A 109 -8.29 17.27 -5.23
N ASP A 110 -7.98 16.68 -4.07
CA ASP A 110 -6.73 15.96 -3.87
C ASP A 110 -6.69 14.68 -4.75
N ILE A 111 -7.83 13.99 -4.87
CA ILE A 111 -7.99 12.80 -5.73
C ILE A 111 -7.93 13.21 -7.21
N LEU A 112 -8.60 14.30 -7.59
CA LEU A 112 -8.58 14.81 -8.96
C LEU A 112 -7.18 15.30 -9.37
N SER A 113 -6.46 16.00 -8.49
CA SER A 113 -5.10 16.47 -8.74
C SER A 113 -4.11 15.33 -8.89
N LEU A 114 -4.18 14.31 -8.03
CA LEU A 114 -3.38 13.09 -8.17
C LEU A 114 -3.66 12.39 -9.50
N HIS A 115 -4.94 12.21 -9.87
CA HIS A 115 -5.31 11.64 -11.15
C HIS A 115 -4.80 12.47 -12.35
N GLY A 116 -4.89 13.80 -12.25
CA GLY A 116 -4.40 14.73 -13.26
C GLY A 116 -2.90 14.62 -13.48
N LEU A 117 -2.12 14.37 -12.43
CA LEU A 117 -0.69 14.10 -12.55
C LEU A 117 -0.44 12.73 -13.18
N VAL A 118 -1.16 11.68 -12.74
CA VAL A 118 -1.02 10.31 -13.24
C VAL A 118 -1.25 10.21 -14.76
N LEU A 119 -2.23 10.90 -15.32
CA LEU A 119 -2.58 10.84 -16.76
C LEU A 119 -1.99 11.96 -17.62
N ARG A 120 -1.18 12.85 -17.06
CA ARG A 120 -0.57 13.96 -17.81
C ARG A 120 0.24 13.46 -19.01
N SER A 121 0.16 14.11 -20.16
CA SER A 121 0.88 13.69 -21.38
C SER A 121 0.53 12.28 -21.89
N ILE A 122 -0.56 11.69 -21.38
CA ILE A 122 -1.08 10.39 -21.78
C ILE A 122 -2.50 10.56 -22.32
N GLU A 123 -3.40 11.10 -21.49
CA GLU A 123 -4.81 11.34 -21.80
C GLU A 123 -5.27 12.67 -21.17
N ASP A 124 -4.66 13.78 -21.62
CA ASP A 124 -4.83 15.12 -21.02
C ASP A 124 -6.29 15.61 -21.00
N ASP A 125 -7.10 15.21 -21.97
CA ASP A 125 -8.53 15.56 -22.04
C ASP A 125 -9.35 15.05 -20.85
N PHE A 126 -8.92 13.94 -20.24
CA PHE A 126 -9.58 13.30 -19.10
C PHE A 126 -8.78 13.39 -17.80
N ALA A 127 -7.54 13.87 -17.85
CA ALA A 127 -6.68 14.02 -16.69
C ALA A 127 -7.35 14.91 -15.62
N GLY A 128 -7.50 14.36 -14.42
CA GLY A 128 -8.15 15.02 -13.28
C GLY A 128 -9.65 15.30 -13.43
N ARG A 129 -10.34 14.64 -14.37
CA ARG A 129 -11.78 14.83 -14.60
C ARG A 129 -12.55 13.53 -14.38
N LEU A 130 -13.68 13.62 -13.69
CA LEU A 130 -14.59 12.48 -13.53
C LEU A 130 -15.10 12.03 -14.89
N ARG A 131 -15.28 10.71 -15.04
CA ARG A 131 -15.89 10.15 -16.25
C ARG A 131 -17.34 10.60 -16.40
N ASN A 132 -17.74 10.88 -17.63
CA ASN A 132 -19.11 11.21 -18.02
C ASN A 132 -19.80 10.06 -18.78
N GLY A 133 -19.15 8.89 -18.85
CA GLY A 133 -19.61 7.73 -19.60
C GLY A 133 -19.52 6.42 -18.80
N GLY A 134 -20.16 5.38 -19.33
CA GLY A 134 -20.05 4.02 -18.82
C GLY A 134 -18.66 3.44 -19.05
N VAL A 135 -18.22 2.55 -18.16
CA VAL A 135 -16.95 1.84 -18.24
C VAL A 135 -17.18 0.37 -17.92
N ARG A 136 -16.27 -0.49 -18.38
CA ARG A 136 -16.25 -1.91 -18.04
C ARG A 136 -14.84 -2.31 -17.63
N ILE A 137 -14.70 -2.79 -16.40
CA ILE A 137 -13.42 -3.29 -15.90
C ILE A 137 -13.31 -4.77 -16.23
N SER A 138 -12.32 -5.14 -17.04
CA SER A 138 -12.02 -6.54 -17.35
C SER A 138 -11.69 -7.32 -16.06
N GLY A 139 -12.43 -8.40 -15.82
CA GLY A 139 -12.24 -9.27 -14.66
C GLY A 139 -12.89 -8.80 -13.35
N ALA A 140 -13.57 -7.64 -13.33
CA ALA A 140 -14.38 -7.25 -12.19
C ALA A 140 -15.65 -8.12 -12.08
N ASN A 141 -15.99 -8.53 -10.86
CA ASN A 141 -17.19 -9.32 -10.57
C ASN A 141 -18.44 -8.46 -10.29
N PHE A 142 -18.41 -7.17 -10.61
CA PHE A 142 -19.50 -6.22 -10.39
C PHE A 142 -19.58 -5.19 -11.53
N VAL A 143 -20.77 -4.58 -11.66
CA VAL A 143 -21.02 -3.48 -12.60
C VAL A 143 -20.71 -2.16 -11.92
N GLN A 144 -19.92 -1.32 -12.58
CA GLN A 144 -19.53 -0.02 -12.05
C GLN A 144 -20.75 0.91 -11.95
N PRO A 145 -20.76 1.86 -11.00
CA PRO A 145 -21.85 2.83 -10.88
C PRO A 145 -22.09 3.61 -12.18
N ASN A 146 -23.32 4.10 -12.37
CA ASN A 146 -23.61 5.03 -13.46
C ASN A 146 -22.76 6.31 -13.31
N ALA A 147 -22.25 6.85 -14.42
CA ALA A 147 -21.42 8.06 -14.42
C ALA A 147 -22.08 9.24 -13.68
N ASN A 148 -23.40 9.39 -13.82
CA ASN A 148 -24.17 10.46 -13.18
C ASN A 148 -24.18 10.38 -11.65
N LYS A 149 -23.85 9.22 -11.06
CA LYS A 149 -23.76 9.02 -9.61
C LYS A 149 -22.34 9.15 -9.06
N VAL A 150 -21.33 9.27 -9.93
CA VAL A 150 -19.92 9.22 -9.52
C VAL A 150 -19.57 10.37 -8.59
N SER A 151 -20.05 11.58 -8.88
CA SER A 151 -19.79 12.76 -8.04
C SER A 151 -20.36 12.56 -6.65
N ASP A 152 -21.66 12.23 -6.54
CA ASP A 152 -22.33 12.02 -5.26
C ASP A 152 -21.69 10.91 -4.43
N LEU A 153 -21.29 9.80 -5.08
CA LEU A 153 -20.62 8.69 -4.41
C LEU A 153 -19.20 9.06 -3.93
N LEU A 154 -18.49 9.93 -4.66
CA LEU A 154 -17.19 10.43 -4.24
C LEU A 154 -17.33 11.34 -3.02
N ASP A 155 -18.35 12.21 -3.02
CA ASP A 155 -18.64 13.08 -1.88
C ASP A 155 -19.06 12.24 -0.65
N GLU A 156 -19.92 11.22 -0.82
CA GLU A 156 -20.27 10.26 0.23
C GLU A 156 -19.02 9.55 0.78
N LEU A 157 -18.07 9.17 -0.08
CA LEU A 157 -16.82 8.55 0.34
C LEU A 157 -15.96 9.49 1.17
N ILE A 158 -15.79 10.73 0.72
CA ILE A 158 -14.97 11.71 1.42
C ILE A 158 -15.58 12.02 2.79
N ASP A 159 -16.89 12.22 2.86
CA ASP A 159 -17.60 12.43 4.12
C ASP A 159 -17.43 11.23 5.07
N PHE A 160 -17.63 10.00 4.58
CA PHE A 160 -17.43 8.78 5.38
C PHE A 160 -16.02 8.68 5.96
N ILE A 161 -14.99 9.04 5.18
CA ILE A 161 -13.58 8.96 5.62
C ILE A 161 -13.23 10.05 6.61
N ASN A 162 -13.73 11.27 6.42
CA ASN A 162 -13.44 12.38 7.30
C ASN A 162 -14.21 12.28 8.62
N THR A 163 -15.43 11.76 8.61
CA THR A 163 -16.26 11.58 9.82
C THR A 163 -15.96 10.26 10.55
N ASN A 164 -15.46 9.23 9.83
CA ASN A 164 -15.14 7.91 10.35
C ASN A 164 -16.22 7.34 11.30
N PRO A 165 -17.48 7.20 10.84
CA PRO A 165 -18.61 6.93 11.72
C PRO A 165 -18.56 5.55 12.38
N LEU A 166 -17.70 4.65 11.91
CA LEU A 166 -17.53 3.29 12.43
C LEU A 166 -16.35 3.15 13.41
N GLY A 167 -15.65 4.25 13.71
CA GLY A 167 -14.45 4.21 14.56
C GLY A 167 -13.39 3.25 14.02
N LEU A 168 -13.14 3.31 12.71
CA LEU A 168 -12.10 2.53 12.05
C LEU A 168 -10.72 3.01 12.49
N ASN A 169 -9.78 2.08 12.68
CA ASN A 169 -8.38 2.48 12.87
C ASN A 169 -7.77 2.98 11.53
N ASP A 170 -6.62 3.65 11.58
CA ASP A 170 -5.98 4.26 10.40
C ASP A 170 -5.80 3.29 9.21
N ILE A 171 -5.43 2.05 9.51
CA ILE A 171 -5.13 1.01 8.51
C ILE A 171 -6.42 0.52 7.85
N GLU A 172 -7.45 0.27 8.65
CA GLU A 172 -8.78 -0.11 8.16
C GLU A 172 -9.41 1.00 7.32
N LEU A 173 -9.30 2.25 7.78
CA LEU A 173 -9.84 3.42 7.10
C LEU A 173 -9.20 3.58 5.71
N ALA A 174 -7.88 3.44 5.61
CA ALA A 174 -7.16 3.46 4.34
C ALA A 174 -7.53 2.28 3.41
N ALA A 175 -7.67 1.08 3.96
CA ALA A 175 -8.07 -0.11 3.19
C ALA A 175 -9.49 0.01 2.63
N ILE A 176 -10.43 0.54 3.42
CA ILE A 176 -11.81 0.78 3.02
C ILE A 176 -11.89 1.90 1.99
N PHE A 177 -11.21 3.04 2.23
CA PHE A 177 -11.10 4.13 1.25
C PHE A 177 -10.60 3.60 -0.09
N HIS A 178 -9.50 2.84 -0.07
CA HIS A 178 -8.92 2.29 -1.28
C HIS A 178 -9.95 1.45 -2.04
N HIS A 179 -10.53 0.43 -1.41
CA HIS A 179 -11.49 -0.44 -2.09
C HIS A 179 -12.70 0.36 -2.62
N LYS A 180 -13.22 1.31 -1.84
CA LYS A 180 -14.40 2.08 -2.22
C LYS A 180 -14.14 3.01 -3.40
N LEU A 181 -12.97 3.65 -3.47
CA LEU A 181 -12.62 4.45 -4.64
C LEU A 181 -12.44 3.58 -5.90
N VAL A 182 -11.85 2.37 -5.77
CA VAL A 182 -11.80 1.39 -6.89
C VAL A 182 -13.20 1.00 -7.33
N TRP A 183 -14.12 0.78 -6.39
CA TRP A 183 -15.50 0.38 -6.66
C TRP A 183 -16.30 1.49 -7.37
N ILE A 184 -16.15 2.75 -6.93
CA ILE A 184 -16.75 3.92 -7.58
C ILE A 184 -16.22 4.07 -9.01
N HIS A 185 -14.92 3.81 -9.19
CA HIS A 185 -14.20 3.89 -10.45
C HIS A 185 -14.44 5.24 -11.16
N PRO A 186 -14.01 6.36 -10.55
CA PRO A 186 -14.41 7.70 -10.99
C PRO A 186 -13.85 8.15 -12.34
N PHE A 187 -12.83 7.48 -12.89
CA PHE A 187 -12.12 7.90 -14.10
C PHE A 187 -12.23 6.87 -15.23
N PHE A 188 -11.89 7.26 -16.47
CA PHE A 188 -11.83 6.33 -17.61
C PHE A 188 -10.59 5.41 -17.58
N ASP A 189 -9.42 5.94 -17.16
CA ASP A 189 -8.19 5.19 -16.86
C ASP A 189 -7.56 5.76 -15.58
N GLY A 190 -6.44 5.21 -15.10
CA GLY A 190 -5.65 5.78 -14.00
C GLY A 190 -6.21 5.49 -12.60
N ASN A 191 -7.39 4.88 -12.49
CA ASN A 191 -8.05 4.59 -11.21
C ASN A 191 -7.15 3.82 -10.22
N GLY A 192 -6.53 2.71 -10.67
CA GLY A 192 -5.69 1.87 -9.81
C GLY A 192 -4.45 2.59 -9.27
N ARG A 193 -3.77 3.38 -10.09
CA ARG A 193 -2.61 4.19 -9.69
C ARG A 193 -3.02 5.31 -8.73
N THR A 194 -4.09 6.01 -9.07
CA THR A 194 -4.61 7.13 -8.26
C THR A 194 -5.04 6.67 -6.89
N VAL A 195 -5.75 5.54 -6.77
CA VAL A 195 -6.22 5.07 -5.47
C VAL A 195 -5.08 4.62 -4.55
N ARG A 196 -4.03 3.99 -5.10
CA ARG A 196 -2.84 3.58 -4.32
C ARG A 196 -2.05 4.80 -3.84
N LEU A 197 -2.06 5.90 -4.58
CA LEU A 197 -1.53 7.19 -4.13
C LEU A 197 -2.43 7.80 -3.05
N ALA A 198 -3.72 7.99 -3.36
CA ALA A 198 -4.65 8.70 -2.48
C ALA A 198 -4.84 8.01 -1.12
N MET A 199 -4.82 6.67 -1.06
CA MET A 199 -4.91 5.95 0.23
C MET A 199 -3.74 6.27 1.16
N ASN A 200 -2.56 6.57 0.59
CA ASN A 200 -1.37 6.85 1.35
C ASN A 200 -1.39 8.24 1.99
N LEU A 201 -2.20 9.18 1.49
CA LEU A 201 -2.49 10.43 2.20
C LEU A 201 -3.09 10.16 3.59
N LEU A 202 -3.98 9.15 3.69
CA LEU A 202 -4.64 8.77 4.95
C LEU A 202 -3.71 8.07 5.93
N LEU A 203 -2.76 7.28 5.43
CA LEU A 203 -1.76 6.61 6.27
C LEU A 203 -0.70 7.61 6.76
N MET A 204 -0.20 8.44 5.85
CA MET A 204 0.90 9.36 6.10
C MET A 204 0.51 10.53 7.00
N ARG A 205 -0.74 11.03 6.93
CA ARG A 205 -1.24 12.03 7.90
C ARG A 205 -1.24 11.53 9.34
N CYS A 206 -1.32 10.21 9.54
CA CYS A 206 -1.28 9.58 10.86
C CYS A 206 0.13 9.10 11.26
N GLY A 207 1.16 9.49 10.49
CA GLY A 207 2.58 9.21 10.75
C GLY A 207 3.08 7.85 10.26
N PHE A 208 2.28 7.06 9.55
CA PHE A 208 2.77 5.84 8.90
C PHE A 208 3.63 6.17 7.66
N PRO A 209 4.63 5.35 7.31
CA PRO A 209 5.24 5.39 5.99
C PRO A 209 4.23 4.95 4.91
N PRO A 210 4.50 5.17 3.60
CA PRO A 210 3.61 4.71 2.56
C PRO A 210 3.49 3.17 2.57
N ALA A 211 2.27 2.66 2.40
CA ALA A 211 1.99 1.26 2.10
C ALA A 211 2.13 1.03 0.60
N ILE A 212 3.13 0.23 0.21
CA ILE A 212 3.42 -0.10 -1.19
C ILE A 212 3.02 -1.56 -1.47
N ILE A 213 1.95 -1.73 -2.25
CA ILE A 213 1.49 -3.05 -2.70
C ILE A 213 2.42 -3.57 -3.78
N LEU A 214 3.03 -4.74 -3.57
CA LEU A 214 3.99 -5.32 -4.49
C LEU A 214 3.32 -5.94 -5.72
N LYS A 215 3.95 -5.83 -6.90
CA LYS A 215 3.48 -6.48 -8.13
C LYS A 215 3.36 -8.00 -7.99
N ASN A 216 4.20 -8.61 -7.16
CA ASN A 216 4.19 -10.06 -6.91
C ASN A 216 2.94 -10.50 -6.13
N ASP A 217 2.24 -9.56 -5.50
CA ASP A 217 0.97 -9.77 -4.81
C ASP A 217 -0.25 -9.36 -5.65
N ARG A 218 -0.07 -9.03 -6.95
CA ARG A 218 -1.16 -8.62 -7.87
C ARG A 218 -2.38 -9.55 -7.82
N LYS A 219 -2.17 -10.87 -7.83
CA LYS A 219 -3.27 -11.84 -7.72
C LYS A 219 -4.03 -11.72 -6.39
N LYS A 220 -3.31 -11.64 -5.28
CA LYS A 220 -3.91 -11.48 -3.94
C LYS A 220 -4.65 -10.16 -3.81
N TYR A 221 -4.10 -9.10 -4.39
CA TYR A 221 -4.72 -7.78 -4.42
C TYR A 221 -6.07 -7.79 -5.13
N TYR A 222 -6.19 -8.38 -6.32
CA TYR A 222 -7.49 -8.51 -6.98
C TYR A 222 -8.45 -9.47 -6.25
N GLU A 223 -7.96 -10.55 -5.64
CA GLU A 223 -8.78 -11.39 -4.78
C GLU A 223 -9.34 -10.62 -3.57
N ALA A 224 -8.52 -9.76 -2.95
CA ALA A 224 -8.93 -8.93 -1.83
C ALA A 224 -10.01 -7.92 -2.24
N LEU A 225 -9.84 -7.26 -3.39
CA LEU A 225 -10.87 -6.37 -3.97
C LEU A 225 -12.19 -7.12 -4.21
N ASN A 226 -12.11 -8.32 -4.81
CA ASN A 226 -13.31 -9.11 -5.11
C ASN A 226 -14.07 -9.56 -3.85
N GLN A 227 -13.36 -9.86 -2.75
CA GLN A 227 -14.01 -10.16 -1.46
C GLN A 227 -14.61 -8.91 -0.82
N ALA A 228 -13.90 -7.78 -0.90
CA ALA A 228 -14.37 -6.51 -0.38
C ALA A 228 -15.63 -5.99 -1.11
N ASN A 229 -15.85 -6.36 -2.38
CA ASN A 229 -17.11 -6.12 -3.08
C ASN A 229 -18.32 -6.75 -2.35
N GLY A 230 -18.12 -7.90 -1.69
CA GLY A 230 -19.12 -8.57 -0.85
C GLY A 230 -19.20 -8.02 0.58
N GLY A 231 -18.36 -7.03 0.92
CA GLY A 231 -18.26 -6.42 2.23
C GLY A 231 -17.20 -7.03 3.15
N ASN A 232 -16.50 -8.10 2.74
CA ASN A 232 -15.45 -8.73 3.56
C ASN A 232 -14.08 -8.07 3.27
N TYR A 233 -13.56 -7.33 4.25
CA TYR A 233 -12.29 -6.59 4.12
C TYR A 233 -11.08 -7.33 4.68
N GLN A 234 -11.22 -8.55 5.23
CA GLN A 234 -10.12 -9.26 5.90
C GLN A 234 -8.86 -9.36 5.04
N LYS A 235 -8.98 -9.82 3.79
CA LYS A 235 -7.84 -9.92 2.87
C LYS A 235 -7.25 -8.55 2.49
N MET A 236 -8.11 -7.54 2.36
CA MET A 236 -7.68 -6.19 1.99
C MET A 236 -6.88 -5.55 3.12
N THR A 237 -7.38 -5.65 4.35
CA THR A 237 -6.70 -5.15 5.54
C THR A 237 -5.41 -5.93 5.79
N LEU A 238 -5.39 -7.24 5.60
CA LEU A 238 -4.16 -8.04 5.74
C LEU A 238 -3.08 -7.59 4.75
N LEU A 239 -3.47 -7.35 3.48
CA LEU A 239 -2.55 -6.85 2.47
C LEU A 239 -1.99 -5.46 2.86
N MET A 240 -2.83 -4.59 3.43
CA MET A 240 -2.41 -3.28 3.92
C MET A 240 -1.43 -3.40 5.10
N CYS A 241 -1.73 -4.27 6.07
CA CYS A 241 -0.84 -4.55 7.19
C CYS A 241 0.53 -5.05 6.71
N GLN A 242 0.56 -5.99 5.76
CA GLN A 242 1.82 -6.53 5.21
C GLN A 242 2.62 -5.46 4.45
N ALA A 243 1.94 -4.59 3.70
CA ALA A 243 2.58 -3.50 2.99
C ALA A 243 3.19 -2.46 3.95
N LEU A 244 2.48 -2.13 5.04
CA LEU A 244 2.97 -1.24 6.10
C LEU A 244 4.09 -1.86 6.93
N GLU A 245 3.98 -3.15 7.29
CA GLU A 245 5.02 -3.86 8.04
C GLU A 245 6.36 -3.79 7.30
N ARG A 246 6.33 -4.05 5.99
CA ARG A 246 7.50 -3.95 5.13
C ARG A 246 8.13 -2.56 5.16
N THR A 247 7.34 -1.52 4.92
CA THR A 247 7.90 -0.16 4.83
C THR A 247 8.33 0.36 6.20
N LEU A 248 7.61 0.06 7.28
CA LEU A 248 8.06 0.33 8.66
C LEU A 248 9.41 -0.36 8.94
N ASN A 249 9.58 -1.62 8.56
CA ASN A 249 10.83 -2.33 8.77
C ASN A 249 12.00 -1.73 7.99
N ILE A 250 11.76 -1.22 6.77
CA ILE A 250 12.79 -0.46 6.02
C ILE A 250 13.24 0.78 6.79
N TYR A 251 12.29 1.57 7.31
CA TYR A 251 12.62 2.76 8.10
C TYR A 251 13.31 2.42 9.42
N LEU A 252 12.82 1.40 10.14
CA LEU A 252 13.38 0.99 11.41
C LEU A 252 14.79 0.42 11.23
N ASN A 253 15.05 -0.38 10.19
CA ASN A 253 16.38 -0.93 9.92
C ASN A 253 17.42 0.13 9.54
N ALA A 254 16.97 1.32 9.15
CA ALA A 254 17.85 2.46 8.91
C ALA A 254 18.16 3.26 10.20
N LEU A 255 17.57 2.91 11.34
CA LEU A 255 17.86 3.55 12.62
C LEU A 255 19.25 3.16 13.14
N PRO A 256 20.03 4.10 13.71
CA PRO A 256 21.28 3.77 14.38
C PRO A 256 21.06 2.75 15.51
N GLY A 257 21.88 1.69 15.55
CA GLY A 257 21.82 0.66 16.59
C GLY A 257 20.67 -0.34 16.47
N ASN A 258 19.95 -0.34 15.33
CA ASN A 258 19.05 -1.44 15.02
C ASN A 258 19.83 -2.58 14.36
N ASP A 259 20.04 -3.66 15.13
CA ASP A 259 20.74 -4.87 14.70
C ASP A 259 19.77 -6.00 14.31
N ASN A 260 18.50 -5.67 14.01
CA ASN A 260 17.51 -6.67 13.61
C ASN A 260 17.89 -7.33 12.29
N GLU A 261 18.36 -8.57 12.39
CA GLU A 261 18.73 -9.39 11.24
C GLU A 261 17.50 -10.10 10.68
N TYR A 262 16.87 -9.47 9.68
CA TYR A 262 15.84 -10.14 8.88
C TYR A 262 16.51 -11.07 7.88
N ILE A 263 16.27 -12.36 8.04
CA ILE A 263 16.79 -13.38 7.13
C ILE A 263 15.65 -14.14 6.47
N GLU A 264 15.93 -14.71 5.30
CA GLU A 264 14.94 -15.55 4.62
C GLU A 264 14.52 -16.71 5.51
N ILE A 265 13.21 -17.00 5.56
CA ILE A 265 12.68 -18.09 6.38
C ILE A 265 13.35 -19.43 6.04
N SER A 266 13.71 -19.66 4.76
CA SER A 266 14.45 -20.84 4.31
C SER A 266 15.81 -21.00 5.00
N ASN A 267 16.50 -19.90 5.31
CA ASN A 267 17.77 -19.90 6.01
C ASN A 267 17.57 -19.98 7.52
N LEU A 268 16.59 -19.24 8.06
CA LEU A 268 16.26 -19.23 9.49
C LEU A 268 15.99 -20.64 10.04
N VAL A 269 15.28 -21.49 9.28
CA VAL A 269 14.94 -22.83 9.74
C VAL A 269 16.11 -23.81 9.77
N GLN A 270 17.24 -23.45 9.16
CA GLN A 270 18.48 -24.23 9.24
C GLN A 270 19.29 -23.90 10.49
N GLU A 271 18.92 -22.85 11.22
CA GLU A 271 19.67 -22.44 12.40
C GLU A 271 19.47 -23.43 13.57
N PRO A 272 20.54 -23.72 14.35
CA PRO A 272 20.44 -24.60 15.50
C PRO A 272 19.39 -24.10 16.50
N GLY A 273 18.52 -25.02 16.96
CA GLY A 273 17.48 -24.73 17.94
C GLY A 273 16.16 -24.24 17.36
N MET A 274 16.03 -24.05 16.03
CA MET A 274 14.74 -23.70 15.45
C MET A 274 13.76 -24.88 15.49
N ALA A 275 12.72 -24.74 16.32
CA ALA A 275 11.75 -25.81 16.60
C ALA A 275 10.67 -25.99 15.51
N TYR A 276 10.63 -25.14 14.48
CA TYR A 276 9.54 -25.08 13.51
C TYR A 276 10.06 -25.12 12.07
N GLY A 277 9.38 -25.88 11.22
CA GLY A 277 9.71 -25.99 9.80
C GLY A 277 9.27 -24.78 8.98
N GLN A 278 9.86 -24.65 7.78
CA GLN A 278 9.67 -23.53 6.85
C GLN A 278 8.20 -23.27 6.52
N GLU A 279 7.41 -24.30 6.28
CA GLU A 279 6.01 -24.17 5.87
C GLU A 279 5.17 -23.46 6.94
N TYR A 280 5.37 -23.82 8.21
CA TYR A 280 4.62 -23.25 9.32
C TYR A 280 5.02 -21.79 9.58
N ILE A 281 6.31 -21.46 9.60
CA ILE A 281 6.75 -20.05 9.74
C ILE A 281 6.27 -19.21 8.55
N SER A 282 6.35 -19.76 7.33
CA SER A 282 5.83 -19.11 6.12
C SER A 282 4.31 -18.91 6.16
N LEU A 283 3.55 -19.81 6.81
CA LEU A 283 2.12 -19.62 7.05
C LEU A 283 1.87 -18.44 7.99
N LEU A 284 2.60 -18.36 9.11
CA LEU A 284 2.48 -17.27 10.08
C LEU A 284 2.78 -15.91 9.44
N ALA A 285 3.85 -15.81 8.65
CA ALA A 285 4.20 -14.60 7.90
C ALA A 285 3.08 -14.22 6.91
N ARG A 286 2.56 -15.18 6.14
CA ARG A 286 1.45 -14.95 5.19
C ARG A 286 0.15 -14.52 5.88
N GLN A 287 -0.08 -14.92 7.12
CA GLN A 287 -1.24 -14.53 7.93
C GLN A 287 -0.99 -13.25 8.75
N GLY A 288 0.18 -12.63 8.64
CA GLY A 288 0.54 -11.42 9.40
C GLY A 288 0.69 -11.66 10.91
N LYS A 289 0.83 -12.92 11.34
CA LYS A 289 0.88 -13.30 12.77
C LYS A 289 2.23 -13.04 13.43
N ILE A 290 3.29 -12.94 12.63
CA ILE A 290 4.64 -12.59 13.05
C ILE A 290 5.13 -11.38 12.28
N ASP A 291 6.13 -10.70 12.83
CA ASP A 291 6.85 -9.62 12.16
C ASP A 291 7.65 -10.19 10.98
N ALA A 292 7.11 -10.05 9.78
CA ALA A 292 7.72 -10.59 8.59
C ALA A 292 7.35 -9.74 7.39
N TYR A 293 8.26 -9.63 6.43
CA TYR A 293 7.99 -8.93 5.18
C TYR A 293 8.57 -9.67 3.98
N LYS A 294 8.16 -9.24 2.79
CA LYS A 294 8.66 -9.79 1.55
C LYS A 294 9.75 -8.94 0.94
N GLU A 295 10.79 -9.60 0.48
CA GLU A 295 11.75 -9.07 -0.48
C GLU A 295 11.68 -9.90 -1.76
N GLY A 296 11.24 -9.29 -2.87
CA GLY A 296 10.92 -10.01 -4.09
C GLY A 296 9.83 -11.07 -3.87
N ARG A 297 10.22 -12.36 -3.87
CA ARG A 297 9.32 -13.51 -3.62
C ARG A 297 9.53 -14.17 -2.25
N ASN A 298 10.61 -13.83 -1.57
CA ASN A 298 11.04 -14.49 -0.35
C ASN A 298 10.45 -13.76 0.84
N TRP A 299 10.05 -14.53 1.85
CA TRP A 299 9.63 -13.99 3.14
C TRP A 299 10.83 -13.96 4.06
N LEU A 300 11.02 -12.81 4.70
CA LEU A 300 12.04 -12.58 5.70
C LEU A 300 11.37 -12.33 7.05
N THR A 301 12.01 -12.80 8.12
CA THR A 301 11.57 -12.61 9.51
C THR A 301 12.81 -12.65 10.40
N THR A 302 12.67 -12.23 11.66
CA THR A 302 13.71 -12.43 12.68
C THR A 302 13.43 -13.69 13.49
N ARG A 303 14.49 -14.26 14.09
CA ARG A 303 14.35 -15.36 15.07
C ARG A 303 13.47 -14.93 16.25
N GLU A 304 13.72 -13.73 16.77
CA GLU A 304 12.96 -13.15 17.89
C GLU A 304 11.46 -13.08 17.59
N ALA A 305 11.06 -12.67 16.38
CA ALA A 305 9.64 -12.60 16.00
C ALA A 305 8.96 -13.97 16.07
N VAL A 306 9.65 -15.03 15.64
CA VAL A 306 9.16 -16.40 15.73
C VAL A 306 9.06 -16.83 17.19
N GLU A 307 10.09 -16.63 17.98
CA GLU A 307 10.13 -17.02 19.40
C GLU A 307 9.05 -16.29 20.23
N ASN A 308 8.90 -14.98 20.04
CA ASN A 308 7.90 -14.15 20.72
C ASN A 308 6.46 -14.60 20.42
N TYR A 309 6.16 -15.00 19.18
CA TYR A 309 4.86 -15.55 18.85
C TYR A 309 4.59 -16.87 19.57
N MET A 310 5.60 -17.73 19.70
CA MET A 310 5.43 -19.03 20.34
C MET A 310 5.30 -18.92 21.85
N THR A 311 6.07 -18.05 22.50
CA THR A 311 5.95 -17.79 23.95
C THR A 311 4.56 -17.23 24.29
N THR A 312 4.08 -16.26 23.50
CA THR A 312 2.74 -15.68 23.67
C THR A 312 1.64 -16.72 23.47
N ARG A 313 1.78 -17.61 22.48
CA ARG A 313 0.82 -18.70 22.26
C ARG A 313 0.82 -19.73 23.39
N LYS A 314 1.98 -20.08 23.95
CA LYS A 314 2.07 -21.00 25.10
C LYS A 314 1.39 -20.43 26.35
N ARG A 315 1.45 -19.10 26.58
CA ARG A 315 0.78 -18.43 27.71
C ARG A 315 -0.75 -18.41 27.60
N LYS A 316 -1.31 -18.57 26.40
CA LYS A 316 -2.76 -18.57 26.15
C LYS A 316 -3.40 -19.98 26.13
N ARG A 317 -2.61 -21.04 26.29
CA ARG A 317 -3.07 -22.43 26.43
C ARG A 317 -3.06 -22.84 27.89
#